data_AF-A0A8T3UAN2-F1
#
_entry.id   AF-A0A8T3UAN2-F1
#
_cell.length_a   1.000
_cell.length_b   1.000
_cell.length_c   1.000
_cell.angle_alpha   90.00
_cell.angle_beta   90.00
_cell.angle_gamma   90.00
#
_symmetry.space_group_name_H-M   'P 1'
#
loop_
_entity.id
_entity.type
_entity.pdbx_description
1 polymer ?
#
loop_
_entity_poly.entity_id
_entity_poly.type
_entity_poly.pdbx_seq_one_letter_code
_entity_poly.pdbx_strand_id
1 'polypeptide(L)' 'MEEKIGLEYYRKIIYKAKSCLKENSKLFLEIGYMQKEQVFDIAKENNYNDFKCVKDLENRDRVIILC' A
#
# COMPACT_ATOMS: atom_id res chain seq x y z
N MET A 1 16.32 14.53 -3.34
CA MET A 1 16.43 14.20 -1.90
C MET A 1 15.09 14.47 -1.20
N GLU A 2 13.96 14.08 -1.83
CA GLU A 2 12.59 14.39 -1.39
C GLU A 2 11.66 13.16 -1.32
N GLU A 3 12.01 12.04 -1.96
CA GLU A 3 11.16 10.83 -2.00
C GLU A 3 10.90 10.18 -0.62
N LYS A 4 11.74 10.44 0.38
CA LYS A 4 11.65 9.76 1.69
C LYS A 4 10.44 10.16 2.54
N ILE A 5 9.87 11.35 2.34
CA ILE A 5 8.85 11.91 3.25
C ILE A 5 7.45 11.32 2.96
N GLY A 6 7.15 11.01 1.69
CA GLY A 6 5.82 10.55 1.27
C GLY A 6 5.48 9.10 1.63
N LEU A 7 6.47 8.27 1.96
CA LEU A 7 6.28 6.82 2.18
C LEU A 7 6.18 6.40 3.65
N GLU A 8 6.48 7.31 4.58
CA GLU A 8 6.54 7.01 6.01
C GLU A 8 5.21 6.47 6.55
N TYR A 9 4.10 7.06 6.13
CA TYR A 9 2.77 6.63 6.56
C TYR A 9 2.42 5.24 6.03
N TYR A 10 2.78 4.89 4.78
CA TYR A 10 2.56 3.53 4.28
C TYR A 10 3.33 2.49 5.10
N ARG A 11 4.60 2.77 5.43
CA ARG A 11 5.39 1.87 6.30
C ARG A 11 4.72 1.67 7.66
N LYS A 12 4.29 2.75 8.31
CA LYS A 12 3.64 2.71 9.62
C LYS A 12 2.29 1.98 9.59
N ILE A 13 1.46 2.27 8.59
CA ILE A 13 0.12 1.69 8.46
C ILE A 13 0.23 0.21 8.13
N ILE A 14 1.00 -0.17 7.10
CA ILE A 14 1.13 -1.57 6.66
C ILE A 14 1.70 -2.46 7.77
N TYR A 15 2.72 -1.97 8.49
CA TYR A 15 3.30 -2.69 9.64
C TYR A 15 2.28 -2.93 10.76
N LYS A 16 1.47 -1.91 11.12
CA LYS A 16 0.48 -2.03 12.20
C LYS A 16 -0.79 -2.75 11.79
N ALA A 17 -1.16 -2.71 10.52
CA ALA A 17 -2.45 -3.22 10.04
C ALA A 17 -2.65 -4.70 10.41
N LYS A 18 -1.61 -5.54 10.32
CA LYS A 18 -1.71 -6.97 10.64
C LYS A 18 -2.18 -7.28 12.07
N SER A 19 -1.84 -6.44 13.05
CA SER A 19 -2.29 -6.63 14.44
C SER A 19 -3.65 -6.00 14.72
N CYS A 20 -4.14 -5.15 13.82
CA CYS A 20 -5.41 -4.42 13.97
C CYS A 20 -6.55 -5.07 13.18
N LEU A 21 -6.23 -5.87 12.17
CA LEU A 21 -7.16 -6.45 11.22
C LEU A 21 -7.53 -7.88 11.59
N LYS A 22 -8.78 -8.27 11.32
CA LYS A 22 -9.23 -9.67 11.43
C LYS A 22 -8.57 -10.50 10.33
N GLU A 23 -8.44 -11.80 10.58
CA GLU A 23 -7.97 -12.76 9.58
C GLU A 23 -8.81 -12.64 8.29
N ASN A 24 -8.15 -12.76 7.12
CA ASN A 24 -8.75 -12.64 5.79
C ASN A 24 -9.45 -11.31 5.46
N SER A 25 -9.19 -10.25 6.24
CA SER A 25 -9.65 -8.90 5.89
C SER A 25 -8.68 -8.20 4.94
N LYS A 26 -9.12 -7.10 4.33
CA LYS A 26 -8.37 -6.36 3.31
C LYS A 26 -8.04 -4.97 3.79
N LEU A 27 -6.85 -4.49 3.43
CA LEU A 27 -6.43 -3.11 3.61
C LEU A 27 -6.46 -2.38 2.27
N PHE A 28 -7.12 -1.22 2.22
CA PHE A 28 -7.20 -0.36 1.04
C PHE A 28 -6.42 0.93 1.31
N LEU A 29 -5.49 1.26 0.42
CA LEU A 29 -4.61 2.42 0.56
C LEU A 29 -4.66 3.26 -0.71
N GLU A 30 -5.03 4.53 -0.59
CA GLU A 30 -4.83 5.49 -1.68
C GLU A 30 -3.34 5.84 -1.80
N ILE A 31 -2.84 5.93 -3.04
CA ILE A 31 -1.45 6.27 -3.35
C ILE A 31 -1.32 7.54 -4.19
N GLY A 32 -0.23 8.26 -3.95
CA GLY A 32 0.21 9.34 -4.82
C GLY A 32 0.67 8.84 -6.18
N TYR A 33 0.86 9.77 -7.12
CA TYR A 33 1.31 9.46 -8.47
C TYR A 33 2.66 8.70 -8.46
N MET A 34 2.74 7.61 -9.23
CA MET A 34 3.93 6.75 -9.37
C MET A 34 4.41 6.01 -8.10
N GLN A 35 3.66 6.03 -7.00
CA GLN A 35 4.11 5.38 -5.74
C GLN A 35 3.81 3.87 -5.66
N LYS A 36 3.16 3.30 -6.68
CA LYS A 36 2.68 1.90 -6.70
C LYS A 36 3.77 0.89 -6.32
N GLU A 37 4.89 0.91 -7.03
CA GLU A 37 5.96 -0.09 -6.81
C GLU A 37 6.60 0.05 -5.43
N GLN A 38 6.83 1.28 -4.98
CA GLN A 38 7.39 1.54 -3.64
C GLN A 38 6.49 1.02 -2.51
N VAL A 39 5.17 1.18 -2.65
CA VAL A 39 4.21 0.67 -1.66
C VAL A 39 4.07 -0.86 -1.75
N PHE A 40 4.18 -1.45 -2.94
CA PHE A 40 4.26 -2.91 -3.10
C PHE A 40 5.49 -3.50 -2.42
N ASP A 41 6.65 -2.86 -2.52
CA ASP A 41 7.86 -3.35 -1.85
C ASP A 41 7.71 -3.26 -0.31
N ILE A 42 7.12 -2.18 0.20
CA ILE A 42 6.76 -2.08 1.63
C ILE A 42 5.79 -3.21 2.04
N ALA A 43 4.80 -3.52 1.22
CA ALA A 43 3.85 -4.60 1.50
C ALA A 43 4.54 -5.98 1.58
N LYS A 44 5.42 -6.28 0.61
CA LYS A 44 6.22 -7.52 0.58
C LYS A 44 7.14 -7.63 1.80
N GLU A 45 7.84 -6.54 2.16
CA GLU A 45 8.68 -6.47 3.38
C GLU A 45 7.88 -6.79 4.65
N ASN A 46 6.56 -6.57 4.63
CA ASN A 46 5.64 -6.83 5.75
C ASN A 46 4.83 -8.13 5.59
N ASN A 47 5.25 -9.05 4.71
CA ASN A 47 4.65 -10.36 4.45
C ASN A 47 3.19 -10.30 3.93
N TYR A 48 2.81 -9.26 3.19
CA TYR A 48 1.59 -9.30 2.38
C TYR A 48 1.91 -9.98 1.04
N ASN A 49 1.20 -11.07 0.73
CA ASN A 49 1.52 -11.95 -0.40
C ASN A 49 0.52 -11.82 -1.56
N ASP A 50 -0.67 -11.28 -1.30
CA ASP A 50 -1.65 -10.95 -2.34
C ASP A 50 -1.93 -9.45 -2.30
N PHE A 51 -1.67 -8.78 -3.42
CA PHE A 51 -1.91 -7.36 -3.58
C PHE A 51 -2.30 -7.01 -5.00
N LYS A 52 -3.16 -6.00 -5.13
CA LYS A 52 -3.69 -5.51 -6.40
C LYS A 52 -3.65 -3.99 -6.41
N CYS A 53 -3.58 -3.41 -7.61
CA CYS A 53 -3.76 -1.98 -7.78
C CYS A 53 -4.93 -1.70 -8.71
N VAL A 54 -5.78 -0.76 -8.31
CA VAL A 54 -6.93 -0.26 -9.07
C VAL A 54 -6.60 1.13 -9.58
N LYS A 55 -6.92 1.36 -10.86
CA LYS A 55 -6.74 2.63 -11.54
C LYS A 55 -7.95 3.54 -11.34
N ASP A 56 -7.71 4.85 -11.30
CA ASP A 56 -8.77 5.86 -11.37
C ASP A 56 -9.32 6.02 -12.81
N LEU A 57 -10.32 6.90 -12.99
CA LEU A 57 -10.94 7.18 -14.30
C LEU A 57 -9.95 7.75 -15.33
N GLU A 58 -8.83 8.33 -14.87
CA GLU A 58 -7.76 8.85 -15.71
C GLU A 58 -6.66 7.79 -15.96
N ASN A 59 -6.94 6.51 -15.68
CA ASN A 59 -6.03 5.37 -15.84
C ASN A 59 -4.76 5.42 -14.97
N ARG A 60 -4.72 6.24 -13.92
CA ARG A 60 -3.58 6.33 -13.00
C ARG A 60 -3.76 5.34 -11.85
N ASP A 61 -2.66 4.70 -11.45
CA ASP A 61 -2.65 3.82 -10.28
C ASP A 61 -2.99 4.63 -9.03
N ARG A 62 -4.06 4.24 -8.32
CA ARG A 62 -4.62 5.06 -7.23
C ARG A 62 -4.90 4.31 -5.95
N VAL A 63 -5.39 3.08 -6.02
CA VAL A 63 -5.73 2.31 -4.82
C VAL A 63 -5.00 0.98 -4.81
N ILE A 64 -4.25 0.73 -3.74
CA ILE A 64 -3.66 -0.58 -3.46
C ILE A 64 -4.57 -1.35 -2.50
N ILE A 65 -4.78 -2.62 -2.81
CA ILE A 65 -5.52 -3.58 -1.98
C ILE A 65 -4.51 -4.62 -1.50
N LEU A 66 -4.37 -4.79 -0.18
CA LEU A 66 -3.52 -5.81 0.43
C LEU A 66 -4.36 -6.84 1.20
N CYS A 67 -3.98 -8.12 1.10
CA CYS A 67 -4.56 -9.25 1.81
C CYS A 67 -3.51 -9.95 2.70
#